data_AF-A0A1I7XN41-F1
#
_entry.id   AF-A0A1I7XN41-F1
#
_cell.length_a   1.000
_cell.length_b   1.000
_cell.length_c   1.000
_cell.angle_alpha   90.00
_cell.angle_beta   90.00
_cell.angle_gamma   90.00
#
_symmetry.space_group_name_H-M   'P 1'
#
loop_
_entity.id
_entity.type
_entity.pdbx_description
1 polymer ?
#
loop_
_entity_poly.entity_id
_entity_poly.type
_entity_poly.pdbx_seq_one_letter_code
_entity_poly.pdbx_strand_id
1 'polypeptide(L)'
;MTRVLCHGDLWSANLLWRKGEGKSHSLAAIIDFQTVHLGCPAADLCLLFSACLSGKDRQERWEELLEDFYRYLEHEVDGEDMPFTLEQLKEAYRRLYPIIGFMLISMAGPILNVITNMSEEEEKQERLDVVMEKIEHILDDVIKYYSSDVVNPTKCEEAS
;
A
#
# COMPACT_ATOMS: atom_id res chain seq x y z
N MET A 1 12.78 14.20 3.58
CA MET A 1 11.48 14.10 2.88
C MET A 1 10.54 15.15 3.44
N THR A 2 10.01 16.02 2.59
CA THR A 2 9.00 17.02 2.95
C THR A 2 7.62 16.36 3.10
N ARG A 3 6.80 16.86 4.02
CA ARG A 3 5.42 16.37 4.20
C ARG A 3 4.55 16.78 3.02
N VAL A 4 3.81 15.84 2.45
CA VAL A 4 2.88 16.06 1.33
C VAL A 4 1.45 15.73 1.75
N LEU A 5 0.47 16.14 0.95
CA LEU A 5 -0.93 15.77 1.18
C LEU A 5 -1.13 14.29 0.89
N CYS A 6 -1.46 13.51 1.91
CA CYS A 6 -1.79 12.10 1.82
C CYS A 6 -3.30 11.91 1.98
N HIS A 7 -3.86 10.93 1.28
CA HIS A 7 -5.25 10.53 1.42
C HIS A 7 -5.52 9.93 2.80
N GLY A 8 -4.62 9.07 3.29
CA GLY A 8 -4.70 8.44 4.62
C GLY A 8 -5.64 7.23 4.71
N ASP A 9 -6.35 6.91 3.64
CA ASP A 9 -7.22 5.72 3.53
C ASP A 9 -7.37 5.32 2.04
N LEU A 10 -6.24 5.13 1.36
CA LEU A 10 -6.23 4.82 -0.08
C LEU A 10 -6.24 3.31 -0.33
N TRP A 11 -7.39 2.77 -0.71
CA TRP A 11 -7.60 1.35 -1.02
C TRP A 11 -8.71 1.16 -2.04
N SER A 12 -8.93 -0.06 -2.50
CA SER A 12 -9.82 -0.38 -3.63
C SER A 12 -11.25 0.14 -3.48
N ALA A 13 -11.78 0.21 -2.25
CA ALA A 13 -13.12 0.74 -1.99
C ALA A 13 -13.25 2.27 -2.21
N ASN A 14 -12.14 3.00 -2.11
CA ASN A 14 -12.07 4.46 -2.27
C ASN A 14 -11.62 4.88 -3.67
N LEU A 15 -11.49 3.92 -4.60
CA LEU A 15 -11.18 4.14 -6.01
C LEU A 15 -12.39 3.81 -6.87
N LEU A 16 -12.99 4.83 -7.50
CA LEU A 16 -14.09 4.65 -8.43
C LEU A 16 -13.56 4.43 -9.84
N TRP A 17 -14.01 3.37 -10.50
CA TRP A 17 -13.58 3.01 -11.85
C TRP A 17 -14.69 3.21 -12.88
N ARG A 18 -14.36 3.84 -14.00
CA ARG A 18 -15.22 3.87 -15.19
C ARG A 18 -14.92 2.65 -16.04
N LYS A 19 -15.95 1.85 -16.31
CA LYS A 19 -15.87 0.72 -17.23
C LYS A 19 -15.70 1.22 -18.66
N GLY A 20 -14.62 0.80 -19.31
CA GLY A 20 -14.38 1.02 -20.74
C GLY A 20 -14.82 -0.17 -21.58
N GLU A 21 -14.37 -0.20 -22.84
CA GLU A 21 -14.61 -1.34 -23.72
C GLU A 21 -13.74 -2.55 -23.33
N GLY A 22 -14.32 -3.75 -23.37
CA GLY A 22 -13.64 -5.00 -23.02
C GLY A 22 -13.19 -5.05 -21.56
N LYS A 23 -11.89 -5.27 -21.33
CA LYS A 23 -11.25 -5.30 -20.01
C LYS A 23 -10.63 -3.94 -19.60
N SER A 24 -10.86 -2.89 -20.37
CA SER A 24 -10.33 -1.56 -20.06
C SER A 24 -11.14 -0.91 -18.94
N HIS A 25 -10.44 -0.44 -17.92
CA HIS A 25 -11.01 0.39 -16.85
C HIS A 25 -10.15 1.65 -16.72
N SER A 26 -10.79 2.79 -16.49
CA SER A 26 -10.10 4.05 -16.20
C SER A 26 -10.51 4.55 -14.82
N LEU A 27 -9.57 5.10 -14.07
CA LEU A 27 -9.87 5.70 -12.78
C LEU A 27 -10.78 6.92 -13.02
N ALA A 28 -11.95 6.93 -12.39
CA ALA A 28 -12.94 7.99 -12.52
C ALA A 28 -12.83 9.02 -11.41
N ALA A 29 -12.60 8.58 -10.18
CA ALA A 29 -12.43 9.44 -9.02
C ALA A 29 -11.75 8.68 -7.87
N ILE A 30 -11.05 9.44 -7.02
CA ILE A 30 -10.66 9.03 -5.68
C ILE A 30 -11.65 9.72 -4.73
N ILE A 31 -12.19 8.99 -3.75
CA ILE A 31 -13.24 9.47 -2.84
C ILE A 31 -12.89 9.19 -1.39
N ASP A 32 -13.70 9.72 -0.47
CA ASP A 32 -13.58 9.52 0.98
C ASP A 32 -12.30 10.12 1.61
N PHE A 33 -12.16 11.43 1.47
CA PHE A 33 -11.02 12.21 2.00
C PHE A 33 -11.12 12.49 3.52
N GLN A 34 -11.87 11.71 4.29
CA GLN A 34 -12.08 11.99 5.72
C GLN A 34 -10.80 11.82 6.58
N THR A 35 -9.80 11.09 6.08
CA THR A 35 -8.50 10.84 6.74
C THR A 35 -7.35 11.65 6.13
N VAL A 36 -7.65 12.62 5.27
CA VAL A 36 -6.64 13.44 4.57
C VAL A 36 -5.75 14.21 5.56
N HIS A 37 -4.44 14.18 5.36
CA HIS A 37 -3.49 14.85 6.26
C HIS A 37 -2.15 15.13 5.55
N LEU A 38 -1.33 15.99 6.16
CA LEU A 38 0.06 16.18 5.71
C LEU A 38 0.96 15.11 6.32
N GLY A 39 1.54 14.26 5.49
CA GLY A 39 2.28 13.08 5.93
C GLY A 39 3.34 12.60 4.95
N CYS A 40 3.71 11.33 5.10
CA CYS A 40 4.61 10.62 4.20
C CYS A 40 3.78 9.88 3.14
N PRO A 41 4.05 10.06 1.84
CA PRO A 41 3.24 9.43 0.78
C PRO A 41 3.43 7.92 0.72
N ALA A 42 4.55 7.41 1.25
CA ALA A 42 4.78 5.97 1.34
C ALA A 42 3.73 5.26 2.21
N ALA A 43 3.06 5.96 3.15
CA ALA A 43 1.97 5.37 3.92
C ALA A 43 0.77 4.99 3.02
N ASP A 44 0.35 5.90 2.14
CA ASP A 44 -0.73 5.62 1.17
C ASP A 44 -0.32 4.51 0.20
N LEU A 45 0.95 4.48 -0.24
CA LEU A 45 1.44 3.44 -1.15
C LEU A 45 1.52 2.07 -0.47
N CYS A 46 1.97 1.98 0.78
CA CYS A 46 1.94 0.74 1.57
C CYS A 46 0.51 0.20 1.68
N LEU A 47 -0.46 1.09 1.98
CA LEU A 47 -1.87 0.72 2.11
C LEU A 47 -2.46 0.27 0.76
N LEU A 48 -2.27 1.09 -0.28
CA LEU A 48 -2.79 0.83 -1.62
C LEU A 48 -2.26 -0.48 -2.18
N PHE A 49 -0.95 -0.73 -2.11
CA PHE A 49 -0.34 -1.94 -2.65
C PHE A 49 -0.80 -3.17 -1.89
N SER A 50 -0.89 -3.10 -0.55
CA SER A 50 -1.33 -4.23 0.27
C SER A 50 -2.81 -4.56 0.09
N ALA A 51 -3.65 -3.53 -0.10
CA ALA A 51 -5.07 -3.72 -0.34
C ALA A 51 -5.36 -4.23 -1.76
N CYS A 52 -4.68 -3.69 -2.79
CA CYS A 52 -5.09 -3.88 -4.18
C CYS A 52 -4.32 -4.96 -4.95
N LEU A 53 -3.11 -5.34 -4.52
CA LEU A 53 -2.30 -6.37 -5.20
C LEU A 53 -2.39 -7.71 -4.47
N SER A 54 -2.10 -8.82 -5.14
CA SER A 54 -1.76 -10.06 -4.42
C SER A 54 -0.51 -9.83 -3.57
N GLY A 55 -0.34 -10.63 -2.51
CA GLY A 55 0.87 -10.61 -1.70
C GLY A 55 2.12 -10.82 -2.55
N LYS A 56 2.05 -11.82 -3.44
CA LYS A 56 3.11 -12.10 -4.42
C LYS A 56 3.43 -10.90 -5.33
N ASP A 57 2.45 -10.31 -6.00
CA ASP A 57 2.69 -9.20 -6.94
C ASP A 57 3.30 -7.99 -6.21
N ARG A 58 2.85 -7.71 -4.98
CA ARG A 58 3.46 -6.65 -4.16
C ARG A 58 4.92 -6.95 -3.89
N GLN A 59 5.27 -8.14 -3.41
CA GLN A 59 6.65 -8.48 -3.08
C GLN A 59 7.58 -8.43 -4.29
N GLU A 60 7.10 -8.87 -5.46
CA GLU A 60 7.88 -8.90 -6.70
C GLU A 60 8.02 -7.51 -7.34
N ARG A 61 7.03 -6.61 -7.16
CA ARG A 61 6.92 -5.39 -7.98
C ARG A 61 6.87 -4.07 -7.22
N TRP A 62 6.87 -4.05 -5.88
CA TRP A 62 6.72 -2.80 -5.13
C TRP A 62 7.75 -1.74 -5.52
N GLU A 63 9.01 -2.09 -5.81
CA GLU A 63 10.03 -1.12 -6.24
C GLU A 63 9.71 -0.49 -7.58
N GLU A 64 9.34 -1.30 -8.57
CA GLU A 64 8.94 -0.85 -9.92
C GLU A 64 7.71 0.09 -9.83
N LEU A 65 6.74 -0.26 -8.98
CA LEU A 65 5.54 0.56 -8.79
C LEU A 65 5.84 1.90 -8.09
N LEU A 66 6.79 1.93 -7.15
CA LEU A 66 7.25 3.18 -6.54
C LEU A 66 8.02 4.05 -7.55
N GLU A 67 8.82 3.44 -8.42
CA GLU A 67 9.50 4.13 -9.52
C GLU A 67 8.52 4.75 -10.51
N ASP A 68 7.48 4.00 -10.89
CA ASP A 68 6.41 4.50 -11.74
C ASP A 68 5.68 5.68 -11.08
N PHE A 69 5.26 5.53 -9.82
CA PHE A 69 4.64 6.62 -9.06
C PHE A 69 5.54 7.86 -9.00
N TYR A 70 6.82 7.67 -8.69
CA TYR A 70 7.79 8.77 -8.61
C TYR A 70 7.93 9.50 -9.94
N ARG A 71 8.01 8.77 -11.06
CA ARG A 71 8.11 9.32 -12.40
C ARG A 71 6.85 10.12 -12.79
N TYR A 72 5.67 9.61 -12.46
CA TYR A 72 4.43 10.36 -12.67
C TYR A 72 4.40 11.62 -11.81
N LEU A 73 4.77 11.54 -10.54
CA LEU A 73 4.82 12.70 -9.66
C LEU A 73 5.81 13.76 -10.18
N GLU A 74 7.00 13.35 -10.61
CA GLU A 74 8.02 14.23 -11.20
C GLU A 74 7.51 14.95 -12.45
N HIS A 75 6.75 14.24 -13.30
CA HIS A 75 6.09 14.85 -14.45
C HIS A 75 5.03 15.88 -14.02
N GLU A 76 4.20 15.57 -13.02
CA GLU A 76 3.12 16.45 -12.59
C GLU A 76 3.59 17.69 -11.79
N VAL A 77 4.76 17.65 -11.15
CA VAL A 77 5.32 18.84 -10.48
C VAL A 77 5.93 19.85 -11.47
N ASP A 78 6.06 19.50 -12.76
CA ASP A 78 6.40 20.40 -13.88
C ASP A 78 7.57 21.37 -13.61
N GLY A 79 8.69 20.84 -13.14
CA GLY A 79 9.92 21.61 -12.90
C GLY A 79 10.01 22.30 -11.54
N GLU A 80 9.00 22.17 -10.68
CA GLU A 80 9.10 22.50 -9.27
C GLU A 80 9.98 21.49 -8.51
N ASP A 81 10.47 21.89 -7.32
CA ASP A 81 11.31 21.03 -6.50
C ASP A 81 10.56 19.77 -6.01
N MET A 82 11.12 18.61 -6.31
CA MET A 82 10.58 17.34 -5.81
C MET A 82 10.63 17.30 -4.27
N PRO A 83 9.52 16.93 -3.59
CA PRO A 83 9.46 16.93 -2.12
C PRO A 83 10.34 15.85 -1.46
N PHE A 84 10.82 14.88 -2.25
CA PHE A 84 11.70 13.79 -1.82
C PHE A 84 12.39 13.13 -3.02
N THR A 85 13.44 12.36 -2.74
CA THR A 85 14.08 11.49 -3.74
C THR A 85 13.40 10.12 -3.83
N LEU A 86 13.60 9.41 -4.94
CA LEU A 86 13.13 8.03 -5.10
C LEU A 86 13.67 7.12 -3.97
N GLU A 87 14.95 7.26 -3.62
CA GLU A 87 15.56 6.47 -2.54
C GLU A 87 14.92 6.77 -1.17
N GLN A 88 14.58 8.04 -0.91
CA GLN A 88 13.82 8.41 0.30
C GLN A 88 12.43 7.77 0.31
N LEU A 89 11.77 7.69 -0.85
CA LEU A 89 10.46 7.03 -0.98
C LEU A 89 10.55 5.51 -0.72
N LYS A 90 11.52 4.83 -1.35
CA LYS A 90 11.76 3.39 -1.15
C LYS A 90 12.12 3.07 0.31
N GLU A 91 12.98 3.88 0.91
CA GLU A 91 13.35 3.73 2.32
C GLU A 91 12.14 3.95 3.24
N ALA A 92 11.36 5.02 3.00
CA ALA A 92 10.17 5.30 3.79
C ALA A 92 9.12 4.20 3.68
N TYR A 93 8.92 3.62 2.49
CA TYR A 93 8.04 2.46 2.28
C TYR A 93 8.47 1.30 3.17
N ARG A 94 9.74 0.88 3.10
CA ARG A 94 10.26 -0.24 3.91
C ARG A 94 10.09 0.00 5.41
N ARG A 95 10.41 1.21 5.90
CA ARG A 95 10.30 1.56 7.33
C ARG A 95 8.87 1.66 7.85
N LEU A 96 7.95 2.16 7.04
CA LEU A 96 6.53 2.27 7.43
C LEU A 96 5.79 0.95 7.30
N TYR A 97 6.28 0.05 6.44
CA TYR A 97 5.59 -1.19 6.14
C TYR A 97 5.28 -2.05 7.38
N PRO A 98 6.18 -2.27 8.35
CA PRO A 98 5.85 -3.03 9.56
C PRO A 98 4.63 -2.50 10.33
N ILE A 99 4.52 -1.17 10.45
CA ILE A 99 3.41 -0.52 11.17
C ILE A 99 2.11 -0.67 10.37
N ILE A 100 2.14 -0.38 9.07
CA ILE A 100 0.95 -0.49 8.20
C ILE A 100 0.50 -1.95 8.04
N GLY A 101 1.44 -2.88 7.88
CA GLY A 101 1.17 -4.31 7.79
C GLY A 101 0.52 -4.85 9.07
N PHE A 102 1.04 -4.48 10.24
CA PHE A 102 0.42 -4.84 11.52
C PHE A 102 -1.00 -4.26 11.66
N MET A 103 -1.21 -3.00 11.26
CA MET A 103 -2.54 -2.38 11.22
C MET A 103 -3.50 -3.18 10.34
N LEU A 104 -3.08 -3.55 9.12
CA LEU A 104 -3.90 -4.33 8.19
C LEU A 104 -4.27 -5.72 8.73
N ILE A 105 -3.32 -6.41 9.36
CA ILE A 105 -3.59 -7.71 10.01
C ILE A 105 -4.64 -7.54 11.11
N SER A 106 -4.55 -6.49 11.92
CA SER A 106 -5.52 -6.21 12.98
C SER A 106 -6.94 -5.95 12.44
N MET A 107 -7.05 -5.42 11.21
CA MET A 107 -8.31 -5.15 10.51
C MET A 107 -8.87 -6.39 9.79
N ALA A 108 -8.12 -7.50 9.69
CA ALA A 108 -8.57 -8.69 8.98
C ALA A 108 -9.72 -9.44 9.69
N GLY A 109 -9.85 -9.31 11.02
CA GLY A 109 -10.83 -10.05 11.82
C GLY A 109 -12.28 -9.89 11.34
N PRO A 110 -12.80 -8.65 11.18
CA PRO A 110 -14.13 -8.42 10.61
C PRO A 110 -14.32 -9.00 9.20
N ILE A 111 -13.30 -8.90 8.33
CA ILE A 111 -13.34 -9.43 6.96
C ILE A 111 -13.46 -10.95 6.98
N LEU A 112 -12.60 -11.62 7.76
CA LEU A 112 -12.64 -13.07 7.94
C LEU A 112 -13.99 -13.52 8.51
N ASN A 113 -14.55 -12.79 9.49
CA ASN A 113 -15.88 -13.10 10.02
C ASN A 113 -16.98 -13.00 8.96
N VAL A 114 -16.95 -11.99 8.08
CA VAL A 114 -17.91 -11.90 6.98
C VAL A 114 -17.78 -13.10 6.05
N ILE A 115 -16.56 -13.46 5.66
CA ILE A 115 -16.30 -14.56 4.73
C ILE A 115 -16.72 -15.91 5.33
N THR A 116 -16.39 -16.19 6.59
CA THR A 116 -16.68 -17.48 7.22
C THR A 116 -18.18 -17.73 7.42
N ASN A 117 -19.00 -16.67 7.46
CA ASN A 117 -20.45 -16.74 7.55
C ASN A 117 -21.16 -16.75 6.18
N MET A 118 -20.42 -16.79 5.06
CA MET A 118 -21.02 -16.93 3.73
C MET A 118 -21.63 -18.33 3.55
N SER A 119 -22.79 -18.39 2.88
CA SER A 119 -23.55 -19.63 2.65
C SER A 119 -23.04 -20.45 1.47
N GLU A 120 -22.47 -19.81 0.45
CA GLU A 120 -21.89 -20.48 -0.73
C GLU A 120 -20.46 -20.94 -0.41
N GLU A 121 -20.26 -22.24 -0.21
CA GLU A 121 -18.97 -22.79 0.26
C GLU A 121 -17.83 -22.63 -0.77
N GLU A 122 -18.12 -22.68 -2.06
CA GLU A 122 -17.10 -22.48 -3.12
C GLU A 122 -16.58 -21.04 -3.12
N GLU A 123 -17.48 -20.05 -3.17
CA GLU A 123 -17.10 -18.63 -3.12
C GLU A 123 -16.41 -18.26 -1.80
N LYS A 124 -16.89 -18.83 -0.68
CA LYS A 124 -16.27 -18.68 0.62
C LYS A 124 -14.83 -19.19 0.62
N GLN A 125 -14.58 -20.38 0.08
CA GLN A 125 -13.23 -20.94 0.03
C GLN A 125 -12.31 -20.08 -0.84
N GLU A 126 -12.75 -19.65 -2.03
CA GLU A 126 -11.96 -18.77 -2.89
C GLU A 126 -11.58 -17.45 -2.19
N ARG A 127 -12.52 -16.82 -1.50
CA ARG A 127 -12.27 -15.57 -0.75
C ARG A 127 -11.35 -15.79 0.45
N LEU A 128 -11.46 -16.92 1.15
CA LEU A 128 -10.54 -17.29 2.22
C LEU A 128 -9.13 -17.46 1.67
N ASP A 129 -8.95 -18.16 0.55
CA ASP A 129 -7.64 -18.37 -0.05
C ASP A 129 -6.97 -17.04 -0.40
N VAL A 130 -7.72 -16.09 -0.99
CA VAL A 130 -7.22 -14.75 -1.31
C VAL A 130 -6.82 -13.96 -0.06
N VAL A 131 -7.63 -13.99 1.00
CA VAL A 131 -7.33 -13.25 2.24
C VAL A 131 -6.17 -13.89 2.99
N MET A 132 -6.09 -15.21 3.04
CA MET A 132 -5.00 -15.92 3.71
C MET A 132 -3.68 -15.71 2.99
N GLU A 133 -3.65 -15.77 1.65
CA GLU A 133 -2.46 -15.41 0.86
C GLU A 133 -1.95 -14.02 1.22
N LYS A 134 -2.85 -13.03 1.26
CA LYS A 134 -2.48 -11.65 1.63
C LYS A 134 -1.94 -11.57 3.06
N ILE A 135 -2.58 -12.22 4.03
CA ILE A 135 -2.17 -12.19 5.44
C ILE A 135 -0.76 -12.80 5.59
N GLU A 136 -0.51 -13.95 4.98
CA GLU A 136 0.79 -14.62 5.01
C GLU A 136 1.89 -13.71 4.47
N HIS A 137 1.70 -13.13 3.28
CA HIS A 137 2.70 -12.26 2.67
C HIS A 137 2.86 -10.93 3.43
N ILE A 138 1.80 -10.39 4.05
CA ILE A 138 1.92 -9.22 4.92
C ILE A 138 2.78 -9.56 6.15
N LEU A 139 2.56 -10.72 6.78
CA LEU A 139 3.37 -11.16 7.93
C LEU A 139 4.85 -11.32 7.54
N ASP A 140 5.13 -11.95 6.41
CA ASP A 140 6.49 -12.11 5.90
C ASP A 140 7.18 -10.76 5.68
N ASP A 141 6.49 -9.81 5.06
CA ASP A 141 7.02 -8.47 4.81
C ASP A 141 7.24 -7.69 6.11
N VAL A 142 6.31 -7.79 7.08
CA VAL A 142 6.47 -7.18 8.40
C VAL A 142 7.73 -7.73 9.08
N ILE A 143 7.92 -9.05 9.10
CA ILE A 143 9.10 -9.69 9.72
C ILE A 143 10.37 -9.28 8.98
N LYS A 144 10.37 -9.31 7.65
CA LYS A 144 11.51 -8.97 6.80
C LYS A 144 11.97 -7.53 7.01
N TYR A 145 11.06 -6.56 6.92
CA TYR A 145 11.41 -5.15 7.02
C TYR A 145 11.72 -4.75 8.46
N TYR A 146 10.96 -5.23 9.46
CA TYR A 146 11.26 -4.97 10.87
C TYR A 146 12.65 -5.51 11.27
N SER A 147 12.97 -6.74 10.86
CA SER A 147 14.27 -7.34 11.18
C SER A 147 15.43 -6.62 10.49
N SER A 148 15.22 -6.09 9.28
CA SER A 148 16.23 -5.30 8.57
C SER A 148 16.54 -3.98 9.30
N ASP A 149 15.52 -3.35 9.87
CA ASP A 149 15.65 -2.10 10.64
C ASP A 149 16.32 -2.33 12.01
N VAL A 150 16.03 -3.45 12.68
CA VAL A 150 16.67 -3.82 13.95
C VAL A 150 18.16 -4.13 13.78
N VAL A 151 18.55 -4.73 12.65
CA VAL A 151 19.94 -5.13 12.38
C VAL A 151 20.81 -3.95 11.90
N ASN A 152 20.23 -2.93 11.25
CA ASN A 152 20.96 -1.75 10.75
C ASN A 152 20.41 -0.41 11.32
N PRO A 153 20.55 -0.16 12.64
CA PRO A 153 20.00 1.04 13.27
C PRO A 153 20.67 2.36 12.84
N THR A 154 21.86 2.31 12.24
CA THR A 154 22.70 3.50 11.91
C THR A 154 22.23 4.32 10.72
N LYS A 155 21.28 3.85 9.88
CA LYS A 155 20.68 4.68 8.82
C LYS A 155 19.70 5.74 9.34
N CYS A 156 19.49 5.84 10.66
CA CYS A 156 18.59 6.84 11.26
C CYS A 156 19.25 8.20 11.50
N GLU A 157 20.57 8.29 11.62
CA GLU A 157 21.26 9.53 12.02
C GLU A 157 21.68 10.42 10.84
N GLU A 158 21.72 9.88 9.61
CA GLU A 158 22.21 10.62 8.43
C GLU A 158 21.11 11.33 7.61
N ALA A 159 19.84 11.26 8.05
CA ALA A 159 18.69 11.80 7.33
C ALA A 159 17.87 12.86 8.10
N SER A 160 18.44 13.45 9.16
CA SER A 160 17.90 14.64 9.85
C SER A 160 18.73 15.89 9.55
#